data_AF-A0A067DEV1-F1
#
_entry.id   AF-A0A067DEV1-F1
#
_cell.length_a   1.000
_cell.length_b   1.000
_cell.length_c   1.000
_cell.angle_alpha   90.00
_cell.angle_beta   90.00
_cell.angle_gamma   90.00
#
_symmetry.space_group_name_H-M   'P 1'
#
loop_
_entity.id
_entity.type
_entity.pdbx_description
1 polymer ?
#
loop_
_entity_poly.entity_id
_entity_poly.type
_entity_poly.pdbx_seq_one_letter_code
_entity_poly.pdbx_strand_id
1 'polypeptide(L)'
;IARKLEAVNDIKEPLKSNLLNGKWELLYTTSQSLLQTKRPKFLRPNGKIYQAINIDTLRAQNIETWPFFNQATANLVPLNSKRVAVKFDYFRIA
;
A
#
# COMPACT_ATOMS: atom_id res chain seq x y z
N ILE A 1 -6.73 -6.36 -13.63
CA ILE A 1 -7.80 -6.46 -12.61
C ILE A 1 -8.09 -5.09 -12.00
N ALA A 2 -7.11 -4.45 -11.34
CA ALA A 2 -7.28 -3.13 -10.70
C ALA A 2 -7.93 -2.04 -11.58
N ARG A 3 -7.55 -1.90 -12.85
CA ARG A 3 -8.09 -0.86 -13.75
C ARG A 3 -9.62 -0.91 -13.95
N LYS A 4 -10.23 -2.10 -13.96
CA LYS A 4 -11.70 -2.23 -14.08
C LYS A 4 -12.40 -1.82 -12.77
N LEU A 5 -11.80 -2.14 -11.63
CA LEU A 5 -12.30 -1.73 -10.30
C LEU A 5 -12.17 -0.22 -10.10
N GLU A 6 -11.07 0.39 -10.53
CA GLU A 6 -10.88 1.85 -10.49
C GLU A 6 -11.93 2.59 -11.34
N ALA A 7 -12.38 1.99 -12.45
CA ALA A 7 -13.34 2.61 -13.35
C ALA A 7 -14.75 2.73 -12.73
N VAL A 8 -15.12 1.81 -11.84
CA VAL A 8 -16.42 1.82 -11.13
C VAL A 8 -16.38 2.66 -9.85
N ASN A 9 -15.27 3.31 -9.52
CA ASN A 9 -15.21 4.21 -8.38
C ASN A 9 -16.07 5.47 -8.65
N ASP A 10 -17.01 5.76 -7.77
CA ASP A 10 -17.86 6.95 -7.83
C ASP A 10 -17.04 8.23 -7.64
N ILE A 11 -15.98 8.16 -6.83
CA ILE A 11 -15.10 9.29 -6.52
C ILE A 11 -14.09 9.47 -7.65
N LYS A 12 -14.29 10.51 -8.47
CA LYS A 12 -13.45 10.80 -9.64
C LYS A 12 -12.10 11.43 -9.28
N GLU A 13 -11.98 12.02 -8.10
CA GLU A 13 -10.72 12.58 -7.58
C GLU A 13 -10.40 11.98 -6.18
N PRO A 14 -9.96 10.71 -6.11
CA PRO A 14 -9.72 10.01 -4.84
C PRO A 14 -8.76 10.74 -3.91
N LEU A 15 -7.78 11.48 -4.44
CA LEU A 15 -6.78 12.17 -3.63
C LEU A 15 -7.34 13.38 -2.85
N LYS A 16 -8.52 13.87 -3.23
CA LYS A 16 -9.22 14.94 -2.49
C LYS A 16 -10.27 14.41 -1.53
N SER A 17 -10.51 13.09 -1.53
CA SER A 17 -11.51 12.48 -0.68
C SER A 17 -10.97 12.23 0.72
N ASN A 18 -11.76 12.61 1.72
CA ASN A 18 -11.52 12.27 3.12
C ASN A 18 -11.59 10.75 3.39
N LEU A 19 -12.22 9.96 2.52
CA LEU A 19 -12.35 8.53 2.68
C LEU A 19 -11.02 7.80 2.52
N LEU A 20 -10.06 8.36 1.77
CA LEU A 20 -8.79 7.68 1.50
C LEU A 20 -7.89 7.62 2.75
N ASN A 21 -8.01 8.59 3.66
CA ASN A 21 -7.25 8.61 4.92
C ASN A 21 -7.76 7.54 5.88
N GLY A 22 -6.86 6.67 6.34
CA GLY A 22 -7.22 5.63 7.29
C GLY A 22 -6.34 4.38 7.21
N LYS A 23 -6.80 3.33 7.88
CA LYS A 23 -6.18 2.00 7.85
C LYS A 23 -6.98 1.10 6.91
N TRP A 24 -6.28 0.51 5.96
CA TRP A 24 -6.83 -0.30 4.88
C TRP A 24 -6.23 -1.70 4.89
N GLU A 25 -6.97 -2.68 4.40
CA GLU A 25 -6.42 -4.00 4.07
C GLU A 25 -5.92 -3.99 2.61
N LEU A 26 -4.65 -4.34 2.41
CA LEU A 26 -4.04 -4.41 1.09
C LEU A 26 -4.41 -5.74 0.43
N LEU A 27 -5.45 -5.71 -0.40
CA LEU A 27 -5.96 -6.91 -1.09
C LEU A 27 -5.15 -7.28 -2.34
N TYR A 28 -4.55 -6.28 -3.00
CA TYR A 28 -3.80 -6.48 -4.23
C TYR A 28 -2.62 -5.53 -4.32
N THR A 29 -1.44 -6.08 -4.61
CA THR A 29 -0.24 -5.30 -4.90
C THR A 29 0.62 -6.03 -5.93
N THR A 30 1.32 -5.27 -6.76
CA THR A 30 2.36 -5.80 -7.65
C THR A 30 3.76 -5.53 -7.11
N SER A 31 3.88 -4.91 -5.93
CA SER A 31 5.17 -4.55 -5.34
C SER A 31 5.94 -5.79 -4.91
N GLN A 32 7.08 -6.02 -5.56
CA GLN A 32 7.99 -7.12 -5.19
C GLN A 32 8.58 -6.94 -3.80
N SER A 33 8.80 -5.70 -3.36
CA SER A 33 9.37 -5.38 -2.04
C SER A 33 8.44 -5.74 -0.89
N LEU A 34 7.11 -5.69 -1.12
CA LEU A 34 6.10 -6.09 -0.13
C LEU A 34 5.80 -7.59 -0.18
N LEU A 35 5.69 -8.16 -1.38
CA LEU A 35 5.38 -9.59 -1.55
C LEU A 35 6.58 -10.50 -1.29
N GLN A 36 7.79 -9.92 -1.27
CA GLN A 36 9.06 -10.61 -1.06
C GLN A 36 9.17 -11.86 -1.95
N THR A 37 8.73 -11.78 -3.21
CA THR A 37 8.56 -12.93 -4.11
C THR A 37 9.85 -13.73 -4.37
N LYS A 38 11.01 -13.11 -4.11
CA LYS A 38 12.33 -13.74 -4.15
C LYS A 38 12.59 -14.72 -3.00
N ARG A 39 11.80 -14.67 -1.91
CA ARG A 39 11.92 -15.63 -0.79
C ARG A 39 11.26 -16.97 -1.12
N PRO A 40 11.78 -18.09 -0.59
CA PRO A 40 11.12 -19.40 -0.65
C PRO A 40 9.67 -19.31 -0.17
N LYS A 41 8.76 -20.11 -0.75
CA LYS A 41 7.29 -19.99 -0.58
C LYS A 41 6.83 -20.01 0.89
N PHE A 42 7.53 -20.72 1.76
CA PHE A 42 7.22 -20.80 3.20
C PHE A 42 7.73 -19.61 4.02
N LEU A 43 8.66 -18.80 3.50
CA LEU A 43 9.15 -17.56 4.11
C LEU A 43 8.50 -16.32 3.50
N ARG A 44 7.45 -16.49 2.71
CA ARG A 44 6.67 -15.37 2.20
C ARG A 44 5.65 -14.92 3.25
N PRO A 45 5.34 -13.62 3.32
CA PRO A 45 4.24 -13.17 4.14
C PRO A 45 2.94 -13.82 3.65
N ASN A 46 2.33 -14.65 4.49
CA ASN A 46 1.06 -15.32 4.21
C ASN A 46 -0.13 -14.63 4.92
N GLY A 47 0.15 -13.68 5.82
CA GLY A 47 -0.86 -12.91 6.52
C GLY A 47 -1.35 -11.69 5.73
N LYS A 48 -2.40 -11.05 6.25
CA LYS A 48 -2.91 -9.78 5.73
C LYS A 48 -1.85 -8.69 5.85
N ILE A 49 -1.80 -7.79 4.86
CA ILE A 49 -0.97 -6.59 4.92
C ILE A 49 -1.92 -5.43 5.19
N TYR A 50 -1.66 -4.68 6.26
CA TYR A 50 -2.42 -3.48 6.56
C TYR A 50 -1.65 -2.26 6.07
N GLN A 51 -2.36 -1.35 5.41
CA GLN A 51 -1.82 -0.11 4.89
C GLN A 51 -2.47 1.08 5.59
N ALA A 52 -1.69 1.90 6.29
CA ALA A 52 -2.13 3.20 6.76
C ALA A 52 -1.79 4.25 5.68
N ILE A 53 -2.78 5.04 5.26
CA ILE A 53 -2.62 6.12 4.27
C ILE A 53 -3.02 7.43 4.93
N ASN A 54 -2.17 8.44 4.78
CA ASN A 54 -2.44 9.80 5.19
C ASN A 54 -2.05 10.74 4.04
N ILE A 55 -3.05 11.35 3.41
CA ILE A 55 -2.88 12.20 2.25
C ILE A 55 -2.42 13.61 2.60
N ASP A 56 -2.78 14.09 3.79
CA ASP A 56 -2.41 15.43 4.27
C ASP A 56 -0.89 15.54 4.47
N THR A 57 -0.28 14.44 4.92
CA THR A 57 1.18 14.31 5.09
C THR A 57 1.85 13.62 3.92
N LEU A 58 1.09 13.13 2.93
CA LEU A 58 1.57 12.34 1.81
C LEU A 58 2.41 11.12 2.23
N ARG A 59 1.97 10.42 3.28
CA ARG A 59 2.64 9.24 3.83
C ARG A 59 1.77 8.00 3.70
N ALA A 60 2.44 6.88 3.46
CA ALA A 60 1.87 5.56 3.59
C ALA A 60 2.76 4.65 4.41
N GLN A 61 2.16 3.76 5.18
CA GLN A 61 2.87 2.72 5.93
C GLN A 61 2.19 1.39 5.66
N ASN A 62 2.97 0.38 5.30
CA ASN A 62 2.53 -1.00 5.18
C ASN A 62 3.07 -1.79 6.37
N ILE A 63 2.22 -2.62 6.96
CA ILE A 63 2.56 -3.51 8.06
C ILE A 63 2.13 -4.90 7.64
N GLU A 64 3.11 -5.78 7.48
CA GLU A 64 2.87 -7.19 7.29
C GLU A 64 2.35 -7.81 8.60
N THR A 65 1.55 -8.86 8.50
CA THR A 65 1.18 -9.69 9.64
C THR A 65 2.10 -10.93 9.66
N TRP A 66 1.82 -11.89 10.55
CA TRP A 66 2.51 -13.17 10.69
C TRP A 66 2.99 -13.77 9.33
N PRO A 67 4.23 -14.29 9.26
CA PRO A 67 5.13 -14.60 10.38
C PRO A 67 6.16 -13.52 10.75
N PHE A 68 6.37 -12.47 9.94
CA PHE A 68 7.54 -11.58 10.12
C PHE A 68 7.21 -10.15 10.56
N PHE A 69 5.96 -9.71 10.55
CA PHE A 69 5.55 -8.38 11.04
C PHE A 69 6.39 -7.19 10.52
N ASN A 70 6.93 -7.31 9.30
CA ASN A 70 7.76 -6.27 8.68
C ASN A 70 6.95 -4.99 8.47
N GLN A 71 7.63 -3.84 8.52
CA GLN A 71 7.01 -2.54 8.29
C GLN A 71 7.76 -1.80 7.19
N ALA A 72 7.01 -1.20 6.27
CA ALA A 72 7.57 -0.39 5.19
C ALA A 72 6.87 0.95 5.13
N THR A 73 7.63 2.03 5.28
CA THR A 73 7.13 3.40 5.17
C THR A 73 7.47 3.97 3.80
N ALA A 74 6.56 4.78 3.27
CA ALA A 74 6.67 5.35 1.94
C ALA A 74 6.13 6.78 1.88
N ASN A 75 6.73 7.57 0.99
CA ASN A 75 6.20 8.85 0.54
C ASN A 75 5.30 8.65 -0.67
N LEU A 76 4.20 9.39 -0.70
CA LEU A 76 3.25 9.46 -1.81
C LEU A 76 3.54 10.71 -2.61
N VAL A 77 3.93 10.56 -3.88
CA VAL A 77 4.14 11.69 -4.79
C VAL A 77 2.95 11.74 -5.75
N PRO A 78 2.06 12.75 -5.65
CA PRO A 78 0.93 12.88 -6.56
C PRO A 78 1.41 13.01 -8.00
N LEU A 79 0.93 12.14 -8.89
CA LEU A 79 1.19 12.23 -10.33
C LEU A 79 0.04 12.94 -11.05
N ASN A 80 -1.17 12.76 -10.55
CA ASN A 80 -2.40 13.42 -10.99
C ASN A 80 -3.47 13.27 -9.90
N SER A 81 -4.70 13.75 -10.13
CA SER A 81 -5.80 13.68 -9.16
C SER A 81 -6.29 12.27 -8.77
N LYS A 82 -5.82 11.22 -9.47
CA LYS A 82 -6.21 9.81 -9.26
C LYS A 82 -5.07 8.90 -8.85
N ARG A 83 -3.80 9.30 -9.06
CA ARG A 83 -2.64 8.42 -8.94
C ARG A 83 -1.51 9.06 -8.16
N VAL A 84 -0.87 8.25 -7.36
CA VAL A 84 0.35 8.58 -6.61
C VAL A 84 1.45 7.60 -6.98
N ALA A 85 2.67 8.10 -7.08
CA ALA A 85 3.86 7.26 -7.06
C ALA A 85 4.20 6.94 -5.60
N VAL A 86 4.46 5.67 -5.32
CA VAL A 86 4.85 5.20 -3.99
C VAL A 86 6.36 5.06 -3.96
N LYS A 87 7.03 5.84 -3.11
CA LYS A 87 8.47 5.78 -2.89
C LYS A 87 8.75 5.30 -1.47
N PHE A 88 9.13 4.04 -1.34
CA PHE A 88 9.57 3.49 -0.06
C PHE A 88 10.88 4.14 0.38
N ASP A 89 10.95 4.57 1.63
CA ASP A 89 12.13 5.22 2.21
C ASP A 89 12.69 4.49 3.43
N TYR A 90 11.85 3.77 4.16
CA TYR A 90 12.26 3.04 5.36
C TYR A 90 11.62 1.66 5.43
N PHE A 91 12.44 0.66 5.76
CA PHE A 91 12.01 -0.71 6.01
C PHE A 91 12.50 -1.15 7.38
N ARG A 92 11.57 -1.59 8.21
CA ARG A 92 11.85 -2.28 9.47
C ARG A 92 11.57 -3.76 9.27
N ILE A 93 12.61 -4.57 9.40
CA ILE A 93 12.53 -6.03 9.29
C ILE A 93 12.70 -6.56 10.71
N ALA A 94 11.77 -7.39 11.18
CA ALA A 94 11.82 -8.00 12.50
C ALA A 94 12.41 -9.42 12.46
#